data_AF-A0A524CN35-F1
#
_entry.id   AF-A0A524CN35-F1
#
_cell.length_a   1.000
_cell.length_b   1.000
_cell.length_c   1.000
_cell.angle_alpha   90.00
_cell.angle_beta   90.00
_cell.angle_gamma   90.00
#
_symmetry.space_group_name_H-M   'P 1'
#
loop_
_entity.id
_entity.type
_entity.pdbx_description
1 polymer ?
#
loop_
_entity_poly.entity_id
_entity_poly.type
_entity_poly.pdbx_seq_one_letter_code
_entity_poly.pdbx_strand_id
1 'polypeptide(L)' 'KPDVFYGNPLTATGGNVVAHGSTIRLFLRKGKGEQRIAKIVDAPHLPEGEAVFSITEGGITN' A
#
# COMPACT_ATOMS: atom_id res chain seq x y z
N LYS A 1 17.54 -16.26 3.21
CA LYS A 1 17.18 -14.82 3.26
C LYS A 1 16.45 -14.56 4.58
N PRO A 2 17.14 -14.00 5.59
CA PRO A 2 16.59 -13.80 6.93
C PRO A 2 15.56 -12.64 7.03
N ASP A 3 15.37 -11.85 5.99
CA ASP A 3 14.46 -10.69 5.98
C ASP A 3 12.96 -11.06 6.05
N VAL A 4 12.63 -12.36 5.89
CA VAL A 4 11.26 -12.89 5.98
C VAL A 4 10.74 -12.91 7.42
N PHE A 5 11.61 -12.74 8.43
CA PHE A 5 11.24 -12.94 9.84
C PHE A 5 10.66 -11.70 10.54
N TYR A 6 10.69 -10.50 9.94
CA TYR A 6 10.27 -9.26 10.62
C TYR A 6 9.37 -8.32 9.79
N GLY A 7 8.55 -8.86 8.88
CA GLY A 7 7.63 -8.04 8.08
C GLY A 7 6.43 -8.79 7.55
N ASN A 8 5.45 -8.04 7.02
CA ASN A 8 4.37 -8.63 6.23
C ASN A 8 4.98 -9.33 5.00
N PRO A 9 4.83 -10.66 4.84
CA PRO A 9 5.45 -11.41 3.75
C PRO A 9 4.85 -11.08 2.38
N LEU A 10 3.73 -10.34 2.35
CA LEU A 10 3.07 -9.93 1.13
C LEU A 10 3.86 -8.83 0.43
N THR A 11 4.35 -9.15 -0.77
CA THR A 11 5.03 -8.22 -1.67
C THR A 11 4.26 -8.13 -2.99
N ALA A 12 4.37 -7.00 -3.68
CA ALA A 12 3.76 -6.84 -4.99
C ALA A 12 4.45 -7.78 -6.01
N THR A 13 3.66 -8.35 -6.93
CA THR A 13 4.20 -9.14 -8.04
C THR A 13 4.88 -8.27 -9.09
N GLY A 14 5.60 -8.89 -10.03
CA GLY A 14 6.25 -8.24 -11.17
C GLY A 14 7.66 -7.71 -10.90
N GLY A 15 8.17 -7.86 -9.68
CA GLY A 15 9.58 -7.62 -9.34
C GLY A 15 10.10 -6.23 -9.74
N ASN A 16 11.35 -6.17 -10.18
CA ASN A 16 12.04 -4.91 -10.50
C ASN A 16 11.38 -4.15 -11.66
N VAL A 17 10.79 -4.87 -12.63
CA VAL A 17 10.14 -4.22 -13.79
C VAL A 17 8.97 -3.37 -13.33
N VAL A 18 8.08 -3.94 -12.52
CA VAL A 18 6.94 -3.18 -11.96
C VAL A 18 7.41 -2.13 -10.95
N ALA A 19 8.42 -2.44 -10.14
CA ALA A 19 8.97 -1.47 -9.20
C ALA A 19 9.52 -0.22 -9.89
N HIS A 20 10.28 -0.39 -10.97
CA HIS A 20 10.90 0.72 -11.69
C HIS A 20 9.92 1.45 -12.61
N GLY A 21 8.95 0.74 -13.18
CA GLY A 21 7.92 1.32 -14.04
C GLY A 21 6.84 2.11 -13.29
N SER A 22 6.75 1.98 -11.96
CA SER A 22 5.74 2.66 -11.14
C SER A 22 6.33 3.88 -10.45
N THR A 23 5.76 5.07 -10.66
CA THR A 23 6.23 6.30 -9.99
C THR A 23 5.80 6.38 -8.52
N ILE A 24 4.62 5.86 -8.17
CA ILE A 24 4.09 5.85 -6.81
C ILE A 24 3.56 4.45 -6.53
N ARG A 25 3.97 3.85 -5.41
CA ARG A 25 3.55 2.51 -5.00
C ARG A 25 2.81 2.58 -3.66
N LEU A 26 1.58 2.10 -3.65
CA LEU A 26 0.71 2.06 -2.48
C LEU A 26 0.50 0.62 -2.01
N PHE A 27 0.59 0.40 -0.71
CA PHE A 27 0.17 -0.83 -0.05
C PHE A 27 -1.20 -0.61 0.60
N LEU A 28 -2.22 -1.33 0.11
CA LEU A 28 -3.58 -1.25 0.64
C LEU A 28 -3.83 -2.36 1.65
N ARG A 29 -4.34 -2.01 2.84
CA ARG A 29 -4.79 -2.98 3.85
C ARG A 29 -6.19 -2.69 4.34
N LYS A 30 -6.89 -3.73 4.79
CA LYS A 30 -8.20 -3.60 5.45
C LYS A 30 -8.01 -3.02 6.86
N GLY A 31 -8.81 -2.01 7.20
CA GLY A 31 -9.01 -1.53 8.55
C GLY A 31 -10.21 -2.22 9.20
N LYS A 32 -10.81 -1.57 10.20
CA LYS A 32 -12.03 -2.07 10.85
C LYS A 32 -13.27 -1.76 10.01
N GLY A 33 -14.12 -2.76 9.76
CA GLY A 33 -15.34 -2.61 8.97
C GLY A 33 -15.03 -2.15 7.54
N GLU A 34 -15.64 -1.03 7.14
CA GLU A 34 -15.46 -0.46 5.81
C GLU A 34 -14.17 0.35 5.62
N GLN A 35 -13.40 0.55 6.70
CA GLN A 35 -12.14 1.29 6.61
C GLN A 35 -11.07 0.52 5.83
N ARG A 36 -10.25 1.27 5.11
CA ARG A 36 -9.08 0.84 4.35
C ARG A 36 -7.97 1.84 4.63
N ILE A 37 -6.74 1.36 4.53
CA ILE A 37 -5.55 2.15 4.78
C ILE A 37 -4.66 2.02 3.55
N ALA A 38 -4.30 3.14 2.93
CA ALA A 38 -3.31 3.22 1.88
C ALA A 38 -1.99 3.73 2.46
N LYS A 39 -0.95 2.89 2.43
CA LYS A 39 0.40 3.27 2.83
C LYS A 39 1.26 3.55 1.60
N ILE A 40 1.98 4.66 1.58
CA ILE A 40 3.03 4.91 0.59
C ILE A 40 4.21 3.98 0.89
N VAL A 41 4.53 3.12 -0.08
CA VAL A 41 5.70 2.23 -0.04
C VAL A 41 6.89 2.91 -0.69
N ASP A 42 6.64 3.66 -1.77
CA ASP A 42 7.68 4.31 -2.55
C ASP A 42 7.09 5.45 -3.38
N ALA A 43 7.79 6.59 -3.39
CA ALA A 43 7.47 7.77 -4.17
C ALA A 43 8.70 8.70 -4.21
N PRO A 44 8.98 9.37 -5.34
CA PRO A 44 10.19 10.19 -5.46
C PRO A 44 10.15 11.50 -4.66
N HIS A 45 8.98 11.99 -4.28
CA HIS A 45 8.80 13.31 -3.65
C HIS A 45 7.80 13.33 -2.49
N LEU A 46 7.29 12.17 -2.08
CA LEU A 46 6.36 12.07 -0.96
C LEU A 46 7.05 11.34 0.20
N PRO A 47 6.92 11.83 1.44
CA PRO A 47 7.38 11.08 2.60
C PRO A 47 6.55 9.79 2.77
N GLU A 48 7.09 8.84 3.53
CA GLU A 48 6.27 7.73 4.02
C GLU A 48 5.05 8.26 4.77
N GLY A 49 3.88 7.73 4.44
CA GLY A 49 2.61 8.18 5.02
C GLY A 49 1.50 7.16 4.81
N GLU A 50 0.46 7.26 5.63
CA GLU A 50 -0.76 6.47 5.52
C GLU A 50 -1.98 7.39 5.39
N ALA A 51 -2.92 7.01 4.53
CA ALA A 51 -4.24 7.62 4.42
C ALA A 51 -5.32 6.59 4.77
N VAL A 52 -6.23 6.95 5.66
CA VAL A 52 -7.41 6.15 5.98
C VAL A 52 -8.56 6.62 5.10
N PHE A 53 -9.30 5.67 4.55
CA PHE A 53 -10.51 5.91 3.76
C PHE A 53 -11.51 4.78 4.01
N SER A 54 -12.75 4.94 3.58
CA SER A 54 -13.78 3.89 3.66
C SER A 54 -14.29 3.52 2.27
N ILE A 55 -14.73 2.27 2.11
CA ILE A 55 -15.43 1.82 0.89
C ILE A 55 -16.89 1.55 1.27
N THR A 56 -17.81 2.29 0.69
CA THR A 56 -19.26 2.16 0.92
C THR A 56 -19.96 1.72 -0.36
N GLU A 57 -21.28 1.53 -0.32
CA GLU A 57 -22.08 1.28 -1.52
C GLU A 57 -21.95 2.41 -2.57
N GLY A 58 -21.68 3.64 -2.12
CA GLY A 58 -21.42 4.80 -2.99
C GLY A 58 -19.97 4.92 -3.47
N GLY A 59 -19.08 3.98 -3.11
CA GLY A 59 -17.66 4.01 -3.46
C GLY A 59 -16.75 4.53 -2.33
N ILE A 60 -15.62 5.14 -2.71
CA ILE A 60 -14.57 5.60 -1.80
C ILE A 60 -15.00 6.89 -1.10
N THR A 61 -14.92 6.92 0.23
CA THR A 61 -15.16 8.09 1.08
C THR A 61 -13.99 8.30 2.06
N ASN A 62 -13.85 9.51 2.60
CA ASN A 62 -12.89 9.79 3.67
C ASN A 62 -13.47 9.36 5.02
#